data_AF-A0A2A4W0H6-F1
#
_entry.id   AF-A0A2A4W0H6-F1
#
_cell.length_a   1.000
_cell.length_b   1.000
_cell.length_c   1.000
_cell.angle_alpha   90.00
_cell.angle_beta   90.00
_cell.angle_gamma   90.00
#
_symmetry.space_group_name_H-M   'P 1'
#
loop_
_entity.id
_entity.type
_entity.pdbx_description
1 polymer ?
#
loop_
_entity_poly.entity_id
_entity_poly.type
_entity_poly.pdbx_seq_one_letter_code
_entity_poly.pdbx_strand_id
1 'polypeptide(L)'
;MTLELTMLFWSTILTFVTILIPSAEAIHRNGAMVQAGARDNLPEPTVFNCRAIRLRNNLLENMVLFTALILIANAAGVSTEQTVLGAQIFFYARVLHAAVYLMGVPMIRPLIWTVSVVGMGMIAAELF
;
A
#
# COMPACT_ATOMS: atom_id res chain seq x y z
N MET A 1 1.76 21.84 -1.12
CA MET A 1 0.93 20.61 -0.98
C MET A 1 0.40 20.57 0.44
N THR A 2 -0.87 20.22 0.62
CA THR A 2 -1.41 19.93 1.94
C THR A 2 -0.77 18.67 2.52
N LEU A 3 -0.92 18.43 3.82
CA LEU A 3 -0.33 17.24 4.43
C LEU A 3 -1.00 15.97 3.88
N GLU A 4 -2.30 16.01 3.62
CA GLU A 4 -3.10 14.95 2.99
C GLU A 4 -2.51 14.54 1.64
N LEU A 5 -2.25 15.51 0.76
CA LEU A 5 -1.58 15.25 -0.52
C LEU A 5 -0.15 14.72 -0.33
N THR A 6 0.54 15.15 0.71
CA THR A 6 1.89 14.67 1.04
C THR A 6 1.86 13.20 1.47
N MET A 7 0.87 12.80 2.27
CA MET A 7 0.64 11.41 2.65
C MET A 7 0.20 10.56 1.45
N LEU A 8 -0.59 11.11 0.52
CA LEU A 8 -0.91 10.45 -0.75
C LEU A 8 0.33 10.23 -1.61
N PHE A 9 1.20 11.23 -1.73
CA PHE A 9 2.48 11.09 -2.44
C PHE A 9 3.33 9.96 -1.83
N TRP A 10 3.55 9.97 -0.52
CA TRP A 10 4.34 8.92 0.13
C TRP A 10 3.70 7.53 0.08
N SER A 11 2.37 7.45 0.14
CA SER A 11 1.64 6.18 -0.05
C SER A 11 1.78 5.66 -1.49
N THR A 12 1.86 6.55 -2.46
CA THR A 12 2.16 6.20 -3.86
C THR A 12 3.57 5.65 -4.00
N ILE A 13 4.56 6.29 -3.37
CA ILE A 13 5.94 5.79 -3.32
C ILE A 13 6.00 4.42 -2.64
N LEU A 14 5.33 4.25 -1.49
CA LEU A 14 5.26 2.95 -0.80
C LEU A 14 4.66 1.87 -1.71
N THR A 15 3.59 2.20 -2.43
CA THR A 15 2.94 1.27 -3.38
C THR A 15 3.91 0.86 -4.48
N PHE A 16 4.61 1.83 -5.08
CA PHE A 16 5.63 1.54 -6.08
C PHE A 16 6.73 0.62 -5.52
N VAL A 17 7.23 0.89 -4.32
CA VAL A 17 8.20 0.01 -3.65
C VAL A 17 7.64 -1.41 -3.48
N THR A 18 6.40 -1.57 -3.02
CA THR A 18 5.80 -2.91 -2.88
C THR A 18 5.59 -3.64 -4.20
N ILE A 19 5.41 -2.93 -5.33
CA ILE A 19 5.36 -3.52 -6.67
C ILE A 19 6.73 -4.10 -7.06
N LEU A 20 7.81 -3.41 -6.69
CA LEU A 20 9.17 -3.83 -7.00
C LEU A 20 9.62 -5.06 -6.21
N ILE A 21 9.17 -5.25 -4.97
CA ILE A 21 9.62 -6.37 -4.12
C ILE A 21 9.45 -7.77 -4.76
N PRO A 22 8.24 -8.21 -5.16
CA PRO A 22 8.09 -9.53 -5.79
C PRO A 22 8.80 -9.61 -7.13
N SER A 23 8.91 -8.50 -7.87
CA SER A 23 9.61 -8.43 -9.15
C SER A 23 11.12 -8.61 -8.97
N ALA A 24 11.71 -7.96 -7.97
CA ALA A 24 13.12 -8.04 -7.63
C ALA A 24 13.49 -9.46 -7.15
N GLU A 25 12.67 -10.08 -6.30
CA GLU A 25 12.90 -11.46 -5.88
C GLU A 25 12.82 -12.43 -7.08
N ALA A 26 11.83 -12.24 -7.95
CA ALA A 26 11.68 -13.07 -9.13
C ALA A 26 12.84 -12.91 -10.14
N ILE A 27 13.41 -11.70 -10.29
CA ILE A 27 14.62 -11.44 -11.09
C ILE A 27 15.84 -12.08 -10.45
N HIS A 28 15.99 -11.94 -9.12
CA HIS A 28 17.11 -12.52 -8.39
C HIS A 28 17.14 -14.05 -8.50
N ARG A 29 15.96 -14.69 -8.47
CA ARG A 29 15.85 -16.16 -8.60
C ARG A 29 15.99 -16.67 -10.01
N ASN A 30 15.21 -16.11 -10.94
CA ASN A 30 15.02 -16.71 -12.25
C ASN A 30 16.00 -16.14 -13.29
N GLY A 31 16.70 -15.05 -12.94
CA GLY A 31 17.58 -14.30 -13.84
C GLY A 31 16.83 -13.22 -14.62
N ALA A 32 17.52 -12.10 -14.86
CA ALA A 32 16.92 -10.93 -15.52
C ALA A 32 16.45 -11.23 -16.96
N MET A 33 17.22 -12.01 -17.72
CA MET A 33 16.87 -12.36 -19.11
C MET A 33 15.62 -13.24 -19.19
N VAL A 34 15.49 -14.20 -18.26
CA VAL A 34 14.30 -15.06 -18.19
C VAL A 34 13.07 -14.23 -17.83
N GLN A 35 13.22 -13.30 -16.88
CA GLN A 35 12.14 -12.40 -16.51
C GLN A 35 11.82 -11.34 -17.56
N ALA A 36 12.73 -11.01 -18.47
CA ALA A 36 12.45 -10.14 -19.60
C ALA A 36 11.77 -10.89 -20.77
N GLY A 37 11.82 -12.22 -20.79
CA GLY A 37 11.18 -13.07 -21.79
C GLY A 37 9.70 -13.37 -21.51
N ALA A 38 9.17 -14.39 -22.19
CA ALA A 38 7.74 -14.75 -22.15
C ALA A 38 7.24 -15.32 -20.81
N ARG A 39 8.14 -15.80 -19.93
CA ARG A 39 7.84 -16.34 -18.59
C ARG A 39 6.93 -17.59 -18.56
N ASP A 40 6.77 -18.28 -19.69
CA ASP A 40 5.90 -19.47 -19.79
C ASP A 40 6.40 -20.67 -18.97
N ASN A 41 7.71 -20.76 -18.73
CA ASN A 41 8.36 -21.88 -18.03
C ASN A 41 9.06 -21.43 -16.74
N LEU A 42 8.42 -20.55 -15.96
CA LEU A 42 8.99 -20.12 -14.67
C LEU A 42 8.85 -21.21 -13.60
N PRO A 43 9.85 -21.35 -12.70
CA PRO A 43 9.69 -22.14 -11.48
C PRO A 43 8.54 -21.60 -10.61
N GLU A 44 7.98 -22.47 -9.79
CA GLU A 44 6.97 -22.09 -8.78
C GLU A 44 7.50 -20.96 -7.87
N PRO A 45 6.69 -19.92 -7.61
CA PRO A 45 7.08 -18.81 -6.76
C PRO A 45 7.27 -19.27 -5.31
N THR A 46 8.20 -18.61 -4.61
CA THR A 46 8.41 -18.93 -3.20
C THR A 46 7.31 -18.44 -2.31
N VAL A 47 7.26 -19.01 -1.10
CA VAL A 47 6.40 -18.52 -0.03
C VAL A 47 6.61 -17.00 0.20
N PHE A 48 7.85 -16.51 0.14
CA PHE A 48 8.13 -15.08 0.24
C PHE A 48 7.55 -14.30 -0.94
N ASN A 49 7.79 -14.74 -2.18
CA ASN A 49 7.25 -14.10 -3.38
C ASN A 49 5.71 -14.02 -3.33
N CYS A 50 5.06 -15.14 -2.99
CA CYS A 50 3.62 -15.22 -2.80
C CYS A 50 3.10 -14.30 -1.69
N ARG A 51 3.86 -14.07 -0.61
CA ARG A 51 3.52 -13.05 0.40
C ARG A 51 3.64 -11.65 -0.16
N ALA A 52 4.73 -11.33 -0.86
CA ALA A 52 4.96 -10.02 -1.46
C ALA A 52 3.91 -9.68 -2.53
N ILE A 53 3.48 -10.64 -3.36
CA ILE A 53 2.38 -10.46 -4.32
C ILE A 53 1.07 -10.10 -3.60
N ARG A 54 0.71 -10.83 -2.53
CA ARG A 54 -0.50 -10.54 -1.76
C ARG A 54 -0.44 -9.19 -1.06
N LEU A 55 0.72 -8.81 -0.52
CA LEU A 55 0.95 -7.48 0.06
C LEU A 55 0.72 -6.39 -0.99
N ARG A 56 1.36 -6.51 -2.16
CA ARG A 56 1.22 -5.56 -3.28
C ARG A 56 -0.23 -5.40 -3.69
N ASN A 57 -0.94 -6.51 -3.93
CA ASN A 57 -2.33 -6.46 -4.37
C ASN A 57 -3.23 -5.80 -3.31
N ASN A 58 -3.02 -6.14 -2.02
CA ASN A 58 -3.76 -5.49 -0.94
C ASN A 58 -3.49 -3.98 -0.87
N LEU A 59 -2.25 -3.53 -1.07
CA LEU A 59 -1.96 -2.09 -1.07
C LEU A 59 -2.58 -1.39 -2.29
N LEU A 60 -2.55 -2.00 -3.47
CA LEU A 60 -3.19 -1.46 -4.67
C LEU A 60 -4.70 -1.24 -4.46
N GLU A 61 -5.41 -2.23 -3.90
CA GLU A 61 -6.84 -2.12 -3.59
C GLU A 61 -7.14 -0.95 -2.64
N ASN A 62 -6.33 -0.79 -1.58
CA ASN A 62 -6.52 0.27 -0.60
C ASN A 62 -6.16 1.66 -1.16
N MET A 63 -5.17 1.73 -2.05
CA MET A 63 -4.77 2.98 -2.70
C MET A 63 -5.88 3.56 -3.57
N VAL A 64 -6.71 2.74 -4.21
CA VAL A 64 -7.86 3.24 -5.00
C VAL A 64 -8.77 4.08 -4.12
N LEU A 65 -9.13 3.57 -2.95
CA LEU A 65 -10.01 4.25 -2.00
C LEU A 65 -9.34 5.48 -1.39
N PHE A 66 -8.11 5.33 -0.88
CA PHE A 66 -7.39 6.43 -0.25
C PHE A 66 -7.14 7.59 -1.21
N THR A 67 -6.74 7.30 -2.45
CA THR A 67 -6.54 8.32 -3.49
C THR A 67 -7.84 9.07 -3.77
N ALA A 68 -8.96 8.36 -3.93
CA ALA A 68 -10.24 9.00 -4.17
C ALA A 68 -10.63 9.96 -3.03
N LEU A 69 -10.52 9.52 -1.78
CA LEU A 69 -10.84 10.35 -0.61
C LEU A 69 -9.98 11.62 -0.53
N ILE A 70 -8.66 11.49 -0.68
CA ILE A 70 -7.74 12.63 -0.61
C ILE A 70 -7.99 13.62 -1.76
N LEU A 71 -8.25 13.12 -2.97
CA LEU A 71 -8.52 13.99 -4.12
C LEU A 71 -9.87 14.68 -4.01
N ILE A 72 -10.90 14.03 -3.45
CA ILE A 72 -12.20 14.65 -3.17
C ILE A 72 -12.02 15.75 -2.13
N ALA A 73 -11.37 15.48 -0.99
CA ALA A 73 -11.10 16.47 0.05
C ALA A 73 -10.37 17.70 -0.51
N ASN A 74 -9.31 17.46 -1.29
CA ASN A 74 -8.53 18.53 -1.92
C ASN A 74 -9.36 19.34 -2.93
N ALA A 75 -10.18 18.69 -3.78
CA ALA A 75 -11.03 19.37 -4.74
C ALA A 75 -12.15 20.19 -4.07
N ALA A 76 -12.66 19.72 -2.93
CA ALA A 76 -13.65 20.42 -2.12
C ALA A 76 -13.05 21.53 -1.23
N GLY A 77 -11.72 21.65 -1.18
CA GLY A 77 -11.03 22.58 -0.27
C GLY A 77 -11.14 22.21 1.21
N VAL A 78 -11.46 20.94 1.51
CA VAL A 78 -11.56 20.42 2.88
C VAL A 78 -10.19 19.98 3.37
N SER A 79 -9.72 20.62 4.44
CA SER A 79 -8.51 20.23 5.16
C SER A 79 -8.71 20.60 6.64
N THR A 80 -8.92 19.58 7.47
CA THR A 80 -9.17 19.68 8.91
C THR A 80 -8.13 18.87 9.68
N GLU A 81 -8.08 19.04 11.00
CA GLU A 81 -7.19 18.22 11.84
C GLU A 81 -7.49 16.72 11.70
N GLN A 82 -8.77 16.35 11.46
CA GLN A 82 -9.19 14.97 11.28
C GLN A 82 -8.78 14.39 9.93
N THR A 83 -8.90 15.14 8.82
CA THR A 83 -8.41 14.68 7.51
C THR A 83 -6.90 14.48 7.51
N VAL A 84 -6.18 15.41 8.15
CA VAL A 84 -4.73 15.35 8.37
C VAL A 84 -4.34 14.09 9.16
N LEU A 85 -4.97 13.88 10.32
CA LEU A 85 -4.70 12.73 11.17
C LEU A 85 -5.05 11.41 10.47
N GLY A 86 -6.22 11.34 9.81
CA GLY A 86 -6.64 10.17 9.06
C GLY A 86 -5.66 9.79 7.94
N ALA A 87 -5.13 10.78 7.23
CA ALA A 87 -4.13 10.56 6.19
C ALA A 87 -2.80 10.04 6.73
N GLN A 88 -2.34 10.57 7.87
CA GLN A 88 -1.14 10.07 8.55
C GLN A 88 -1.34 8.64 9.06
N ILE A 89 -2.48 8.36 9.71
CA ILE A 89 -2.83 7.02 10.20
C ILE A 89 -2.80 6.02 9.06
N PHE A 90 -3.43 6.34 7.93
CA PHE A 90 -3.39 5.47 6.75
C PHE A 90 -1.94 5.18 6.34
N PHE A 91 -1.14 6.21 6.07
CA PHE A 91 0.22 6.03 5.58
C PHE A 91 1.08 5.19 6.52
N TYR A 92 1.19 5.57 7.81
CA TYR A 92 2.05 4.87 8.76
C TYR A 92 1.57 3.45 9.06
N ALA A 93 0.25 3.23 9.12
CA ALA A 93 -0.31 1.88 9.25
C ALA A 93 0.04 1.01 8.03
N ARG A 94 0.02 1.57 6.81
CA ARG A 94 0.44 0.84 5.60
C ARG A 94 1.92 0.51 5.58
N VAL A 95 2.78 1.40 6.07
CA VAL A 95 4.23 1.13 6.24
C VAL A 95 4.45 -0.03 7.20
N LEU A 96 3.83 0.02 8.38
CA LEU A 96 3.96 -1.04 9.39
C LEU A 96 3.35 -2.36 8.89
N HIS A 97 2.18 -2.29 8.25
CA HIS A 97 1.52 -3.46 7.66
C HIS A 97 2.41 -4.12 6.61
N ALA A 98 3.07 -3.34 5.73
CA ALA A 98 3.99 -3.88 4.73
C ALA A 98 5.15 -4.65 5.36
N ALA A 99 5.80 -4.09 6.39
CA ALA A 99 6.87 -4.76 7.12
C ALA A 99 6.39 -6.07 7.77
N VAL A 100 5.29 -6.01 8.52
CA VAL A 100 4.69 -7.16 9.23
C VAL A 100 4.25 -8.26 8.26
N TYR A 101 3.68 -7.89 7.11
CA TYR A 101 3.24 -8.84 6.09
C TYR A 101 4.42 -9.64 5.53
N LEU A 102 5.50 -8.96 5.15
CA LEU A 102 6.69 -9.61 4.57
C LEU A 102 7.37 -10.56 5.57
N MET A 103 7.42 -10.17 6.84
CA MET A 103 7.92 -11.01 7.94
C MET A 103 7.04 -12.24 8.21
N GLY A 104 5.78 -12.25 7.75
CA GLY A 104 4.88 -13.39 7.91
C GLY A 104 4.32 -13.56 9.31
N VAL A 105 4.29 -12.49 10.12
CA VAL A 105 3.78 -12.53 11.50
C VAL A 105 2.24 -12.70 11.48
N PRO A 106 1.69 -13.78 12.03
CA PRO A 106 0.25 -14.03 12.01
C PRO A 106 -0.50 -13.11 12.99
N MET A 107 -1.82 -13.00 12.83
CA MET A 107 -2.79 -12.29 13.70
C MET A 107 -2.64 -10.76 13.83
N ILE A 108 -1.44 -10.21 13.85
CA ILE A 108 -1.22 -8.76 14.04
C ILE A 108 -1.52 -7.98 12.74
N ARG A 109 -1.26 -8.59 11.59
CA ARG A 109 -1.52 -8.00 10.26
C ARG A 109 -2.94 -7.41 10.10
N PRO A 110 -4.04 -8.15 10.31
CA PRO A 110 -5.38 -7.61 10.13
C PRO A 110 -5.68 -6.43 11.06
N LEU A 111 -5.13 -6.41 12.29
CA LEU A 111 -5.31 -5.28 13.20
C LEU A 111 -4.70 -3.99 12.64
N ILE A 112 -3.47 -4.07 12.12
CA ILE A 112 -2.79 -2.92 11.50
C ILE A 112 -3.54 -2.48 10.23
N TRP A 113 -4.03 -3.44 9.45
CA TRP A 113 -4.88 -3.14 8.30
C TRP A 113 -6.14 -2.36 8.71
N THR A 114 -6.85 -2.80 9.76
CA THR A 114 -8.03 -2.10 10.27
C THR A 114 -7.71 -0.67 10.70
N VAL A 115 -6.56 -0.42 11.35
CA VAL A 115 -6.12 0.93 11.70
C VAL A 115 -6.02 1.83 10.45
N SER A 116 -5.50 1.32 9.33
CA SER A 116 -5.46 2.10 8.08
C SER A 116 -6.85 2.43 7.53
N VAL A 117 -7.81 1.52 7.70
CA VAL A 117 -9.22 1.73 7.30
C VAL A 117 -9.90 2.78 8.17
N VAL A 118 -9.62 2.80 9.48
CA VAL A 118 -10.11 3.85 10.38
C VAL A 118 -9.63 5.23 9.90
N GLY A 119 -8.35 5.35 9.51
CA GLY A 119 -7.83 6.60 8.93
C GLY A 119 -8.59 7.07 7.69
N MET A 120 -8.96 6.15 6.79
CA MET A 120 -9.83 6.47 5.64
C MET A 120 -11.24 6.89 6.08
N GLY A 121 -11.81 6.22 7.08
CA GLY A 121 -13.11 6.57 7.65
C GLY A 121 -13.14 7.97 8.27
N MET A 122 -12.06 8.38 8.93
CA MET A 122 -11.91 9.74 9.47
C MET A 122 -11.93 10.79 8.38
N ILE A 123 -11.20 10.57 7.27
CA ILE A 123 -11.22 11.49 6.13
C ILE A 123 -12.62 11.56 5.53
N ALA A 124 -13.27 10.40 5.33
CA ALA A 124 -14.59 10.33 4.72
C ALA A 124 -15.67 11.03 5.57
N ALA A 125 -15.56 10.99 6.89
CA ALA A 125 -16.50 11.64 7.81
C ALA A 125 -16.49 13.16 7.71
N GLU A 126 -15.38 13.76 7.27
CA GLU A 126 -15.23 15.22 7.14
C GLU A 126 -15.66 15.75 5.77
N LEU A 127 -16.11 14.88 4.86
CA LEU A 127 -16.54 15.26 3.50
C LEU A 127 -18.02 15.67 3.41
N PHE A 128 -18.77 15.64 4.52
CA PHE A 128 -20.18 16.02 4.63
C PHE A 128 -20.41 16.86 5.88
#